data_AF-A0A327KLJ1-F1
#
_entry.id   AF-A0A327KLJ1-F1
#
_cell.length_a   1.000
_cell.length_b   1.000
_cell.length_c   1.000
_cell.angle_alpha   90.00
_cell.angle_beta   90.00
_cell.angle_gamma   90.00
#
_symmetry.space_group_name_H-M   'P 1'
#
loop_
_entity.id
_entity.type
_entity.pdbx_description
1 polymer ?
#
loop_
_entity_poly.entity_id
_entity_poly.type
_entity_poly.pdbx_seq_one_letter_code
_entity_poly.pdbx_strand_id
1 'polypeptide(L)'
;MPDPLPTLYVDLTTAFQERGRIAHGTVRVERELVGALAARAIAGRDDLAFCRFDAAAHRFVAMSAAEALAVVQAPTGAERRRAPRPAWRSHP
;
A
#
# COMPACT_ATOMS: atom_id res chain seq x y z
N MET A 1 6.28 20.18 27.57
CA MET A 1 5.98 19.67 26.22
C MET A 1 6.19 18.17 26.29
N PRO A 2 5.21 17.31 25.93
CA PRO A 2 5.51 15.90 25.72
C PRO A 2 6.56 15.78 24.61
N ASP A 3 7.47 14.82 24.73
CA ASP A 3 8.43 14.52 23.66
C ASP A 3 7.66 14.15 22.38
N PRO A 4 8.17 14.52 21.19
CA PRO A 4 7.57 14.10 19.94
C PRO A 4 7.52 12.57 19.91
N LEU A 5 6.35 12.02 19.57
CA LEU A 5 6.19 10.58 19.41
C LEU A 5 7.23 10.05 18.41
N PRO A 6 7.87 8.91 18.69
CA PRO A 6 8.83 8.34 17.76
C PRO A 6 8.13 8.00 16.44
N THR A 7 8.74 8.39 15.31
CA THR A 7 8.24 8.05 13.99
C THR A 7 8.29 6.53 13.78
N LEU A 8 7.14 5.93 13.48
CA LEU A 8 7.04 4.52 13.12
C LEU A 8 7.23 4.37 11.61
N TYR A 9 8.16 3.51 11.21
CA TYR A 9 8.43 3.22 9.81
C TYR A 9 7.71 1.94 9.38
N VAL A 10 6.94 2.04 8.31
CA VAL A 10 6.25 0.92 7.67
C VAL A 10 7.08 0.46 6.47
N ASP A 11 7.63 -0.74 6.56
CA ASP A 11 8.39 -1.37 5.47
C ASP A 11 7.44 -1.97 4.42
N LEU A 12 7.56 -1.50 3.19
CA LEU A 12 6.78 -1.93 2.04
C LEU A 12 7.61 -2.71 1.00
N THR A 13 8.79 -3.20 1.36
CA THR A 13 9.70 -3.94 0.45
C THR A 13 8.98 -5.07 -0.27
N THR A 14 8.32 -5.95 0.47
CA THR A 14 7.61 -7.10 -0.10
C THR A 14 6.44 -6.65 -0.98
N ALA A 15 5.62 -5.71 -0.50
CA ALA A 15 4.50 -5.16 -1.28
C ALA A 15 4.96 -4.54 -2.61
N PHE A 16 6.10 -3.86 -2.61
CA PHE A 16 6.70 -3.28 -3.79
C PHE A 16 7.23 -4.34 -4.77
N GLN A 17 7.92 -5.37 -4.27
CA GLN A 17 8.49 -6.45 -5.09
C GLN A 17 7.43 -7.36 -5.71
N GLU A 18 6.33 -7.59 -5.00
CA GLU A 18 5.24 -8.47 -5.42
C GLU A 18 4.17 -7.76 -6.24
N ARG A 19 4.31 -6.44 -6.42
CA ARG A 19 3.41 -5.63 -7.23
C ARG A 19 3.28 -6.20 -8.64
N GLY A 20 2.13 -6.78 -8.94
CA GLY A 20 1.81 -7.33 -10.26
C GLY A 20 2.39 -8.72 -10.57
N ARG A 21 3.22 -9.32 -9.70
CA ARG A 21 3.76 -10.68 -9.86
C ARG A 21 2.74 -11.76 -9.50
N ILE A 22 2.06 -11.59 -8.37
CA ILE A 22 0.99 -12.51 -7.94
C ILE A 22 -0.35 -11.80 -8.17
N ALA A 23 -1.36 -12.55 -8.59
CA ALA A 23 -2.75 -12.09 -8.62
C ALA A 23 -3.27 -11.62 -7.24
N HIS A 24 -2.50 -11.82 -6.16
CA HIS A 24 -2.76 -11.42 -4.79
C HIS A 24 -1.46 -10.98 -4.09
N GLY A 25 -0.51 -10.32 -4.79
CA GLY A 25 0.89 -10.08 -4.34
C GLY A 25 1.12 -9.46 -2.96
N THR A 26 0.09 -8.86 -2.39
CA THR A 26 -0.05 -8.69 -0.94
C THR A 26 -1.44 -9.20 -0.59
N VAL A 27 -1.57 -9.89 0.55
CA VAL A 27 -2.87 -10.42 0.97
C VAL A 27 -3.84 -9.22 1.04
N ARG A 28 -5.11 -9.40 0.64
CA ARG A 28 -6.10 -8.31 0.64
C ARG A 28 -6.10 -7.49 1.93
N VAL A 29 -5.88 -8.16 3.07
CA VAL A 29 -5.77 -7.56 4.41
C VAL A 29 -4.57 -6.62 4.52
N GLU A 30 -3.39 -7.00 4.01
CA GLU A 30 -2.20 -6.12 4.03
C GLU A 30 -2.41 -4.89 3.15
N ARG A 31 -3.04 -5.06 1.98
CA ARG A 31 -3.38 -3.93 1.09
C ARG A 31 -4.34 -2.95 1.77
N GLU A 32 -5.39 -3.46 2.42
CA GLU A 32 -6.36 -2.65 3.16
C GLU A 32 -5.70 -1.94 4.34
N LEU A 33 -4.83 -2.63 5.09
CA LEU A 33 -4.10 -2.05 6.22
C LEU A 33 -3.15 -0.93 5.79
N VAL A 34 -2.28 -1.18 4.81
CA VAL A 34 -1.33 -0.18 4.31
C VAL A 34 -2.08 0.99 3.66
N GLY A 35 -3.18 0.71 2.93
CA GLY A 35 -4.04 1.75 2.38
C GLY A 35 -4.65 2.65 3.46
N ALA A 36 -5.13 2.06 4.56
CA ALA A 36 -5.66 2.83 5.70
C ALA A 36 -4.58 3.65 6.41
N LEU A 37 -3.37 3.11 6.56
CA LEU A 37 -2.24 3.83 7.15
C LEU A 37 -1.78 4.99 6.26
N ALA A 38 -1.68 4.78 4.95
CA ALA A 38 -1.33 5.83 4.00
C ALA A 38 -2.38 6.95 3.96
N ALA A 39 -3.67 6.60 3.95
CA ALA A 39 -4.76 7.59 4.01
C ALA A 39 -4.71 8.42 5.30
N ARG A 40 -4.38 7.80 6.44
CA ARG A 40 -4.21 8.52 7.72
C ARG A 40 -2.99 9.43 7.73
N ALA A 41 -1.87 8.99 7.15
CA ALA A 41 -0.69 9.82 6.99
C ALA A 41 -0.97 11.04 6.08
N ILE A 42 -1.70 10.83 4.98
CA ILE A 42 -2.17 11.91 4.09
C ILE A 42 -3.07 12.91 4.82
N ALA A 43 -3.90 12.43 5.75
CA ALA A 43 -4.78 13.27 6.56
C ALA A 43 -4.06 14.06 7.68
N GLY A 44 -2.73 14.05 7.72
CA GLY A 44 -1.94 14.86 8.66
C GLY A 44 -1.57 14.17 9.96
N ARG A 45 -1.38 12.84 9.94
CA ARG A 45 -0.72 12.13 11.03
C ARG A 45 0.79 12.07 10.79
N ASP A 46 1.54 12.70 11.69
CA ASP A 46 3.00 12.88 11.58
C ASP A 46 3.82 11.76 12.25
N ASP A 47 3.16 10.77 12.85
CA ASP A 47 3.80 9.65 13.57
C ASP A 47 4.15 8.46 12.66
N LEU A 48 3.82 8.53 11.36
CA LEU A 48 3.98 7.44 10.39
C LEU A 48 4.84 7.85 9.20
N ALA A 49 5.85 7.04 8.88
CA ALA A 49 6.64 7.12 7.66
C ALA A 49 6.65 5.78 6.93
N PHE A 50 6.92 5.81 5.62
CA PHE A 50 6.99 4.61 4.78
C PHE A 50 8.40 4.44 4.23
N CYS A 51 8.84 3.21 4.07
CA CYS A 51 10.13 2.91 3.46
C CYS A 51 10.08 1.63 2.62
N ARG A 52 11.09 1.45 1.79
CA ARG A 52 11.39 0.17 1.13
C ARG A 52 12.89 -0.07 1.14
N PHE A 53 13.32 -1.32 1.13
CA PHE A 53 14.70 -1.69 0.90
C PHE A 53 15.03 -1.55 -0.59
N ASP A 54 16.10 -0.82 -0.88
CA ASP A 54 16.71 -0.75 -2.20
C ASP A 54 17.90 -1.71 -2.24
N ALA A 55 17.75 -2.82 -2.97
CA ALA A 55 18.79 -3.84 -3.07
C ALA A 55 20.04 -3.38 -3.82
N ALA A 56 19.90 -2.44 -4.77
CA ALA A 56 21.04 -1.91 -5.52
C ALA A 56 21.88 -0.96 -4.67
N ALA A 57 21.22 -0.14 -3.85
CA ALA A 57 21.88 0.78 -2.92
C ALA A 57 22.14 0.17 -1.53
N HIS A 58 21.70 -1.07 -1.30
CA HIS A 58 21.80 -1.81 -0.05
C HIS A 58 21.35 -1.02 1.20
N ARG A 59 20.25 -0.26 1.07
CA ARG A 59 19.72 0.61 2.13
C ARG A 59 18.21 0.78 2.05
N PHE A 60 17.59 1.15 3.16
CA PHE A 60 16.20 1.63 3.15
C PHE A 60 16.11 3.03 2.55
N VAL A 61 15.12 3.24 1.70
CA VAL A 61 14.78 4.54 1.12
C VAL A 61 13.37 4.93 1.57
N ALA A 62 13.20 6.21 1.88
CA ALA A 62 11.91 6.75 2.27
C ALA A 62 10.93 6.70 1.09
N MET A 63 9.66 6.52 1.40
CA MET A 63 8.55 6.58 0.46
C MET A 63 7.52 7.60 0.95
N SER A 64 6.96 8.35 0.02
CA SER A 64 5.80 9.19 0.32
C SER A 64 4.57 8.33 0.59
N ALA A 65 3.61 8.89 1.35
CA ALA A 65 2.32 8.23 1.57
C ALA A 65 1.56 8.00 0.25
N ALA A 66 1.75 8.87 -0.75
CA ALA A 66 1.18 8.71 -2.08
C ALA A 66 1.77 7.49 -2.83
N GLU A 67 3.09 7.30 -2.76
CA GLU A 67 3.74 6.12 -3.34
C GLU A 67 3.32 4.83 -2.63
N ALA A 68 3.25 4.85 -1.29
CA ALA A 68 2.74 3.74 -0.49
C ALA A 68 1.31 3.36 -0.91
N LEU A 69 0.43 4.35 -1.09
CA LEU A 69 -0.94 4.14 -1.55
C LEU A 69 -0.99 3.54 -2.96
N ALA A 70 -0.18 4.05 -3.88
CA ALA A 70 -0.14 3.56 -5.26
C ALA A 70 0.36 2.11 -5.38
N VAL A 71 1.27 1.68 -4.49
CA VAL A 71 1.74 0.29 -4.42
C VAL A 71 0.58 -0.65 -4.09
N VAL A 72 -0.27 -0.28 -3.13
CA VAL A 72 -1.35 -1.16 -2.66
C VAL A 72 -2.64 -1.03 -3.46
N GLN A 73 -2.88 0.10 -4.12
CA GLN A 73 -4.05 0.27 -4.99
C GLN A 73 -3.87 -0.33 -6.39
N ALA A 74 -2.65 -0.71 -6.77
CA ALA A 74 -2.40 -1.30 -8.09
C ALA A 74 -3.27 -2.56 -8.29
N PRO A 75 -4.13 -2.61 -9.33
CA PRO A 75 -5.01 -3.75 -9.55
C PRO A 75 -4.18 -4.98 -9.84
N THR A 76 -4.54 -6.07 -9.16
CA THR A 76 -3.92 -7.37 -9.32
C THR A 76 -4.13 -7.92 -10.74
N GLY A 77 -3.29 -8.86 -11.16
CA GLY A 77 -3.43 -9.54 -12.45
C GLY A 77 -4.76 -10.29 -12.62
N ALA A 78 -5.44 -10.66 -11.53
CA ALA A 78 -6.79 -11.23 -11.59
C ALA A 78 -7.88 -10.14 -11.66
N GLU A 79 -7.74 -9.03 -10.93
CA GLU A 79 -8.67 -7.89 -11.03
C GLU A 79 -8.68 -7.27 -12.43
N ARG A 80 -7.51 -7.15 -13.09
CA ARG A 80 -7.43 -6.64 -14.47
C ARG A 80 -8.11 -7.51 -15.52
N ARG A 81 -8.20 -8.83 -15.27
CA ARG A 81 -8.82 -9.81 -16.18
C ARG A 81 -10.31 -9.97 -15.96
N ARG A 82 -10.89 -9.33 -14.94
CA ARG A 82 -12.31 -9.41 -14.65
C ARG A 82 -13.06 -8.42 -15.53
N ALA A 83 -13.97 -8.93 -16.37
CA ALA A 83 -14.93 -8.07 -17.04
C ALA A 83 -15.71 -7.27 -15.98
N PRO A 84 -15.93 -5.95 -16.15
CA PRO A 84 -16.70 -5.17 -15.20
C PRO A 84 -18.08 -5.82 -15.04
N ARG A 85 -18.46 -6.12 -13.79
CA ARG A 85 -19.79 -6.65 -13.53
C ARG A 85 -20.79 -5.56 -13.88
N PRO A 86 -21.75 -5.80 -14.79
CA PRO A 86 -22.79 -4.82 -15.07
C PRO A 86 -23.56 -4.53 -13.78
N ALA A 87 -23.66 -3.24 -13.43
CA ALA A 87 -24.29 -2.75 -12.20
C ALA A 87 -25.81 -3.00 -12.12
N TRP A 88 -26.42 -3.54 -13.18
CA TRP A 88 -27.86 -3.54 -13.37
C TRP A 88 -28.55 -4.91 -13.23
N ARG A 89 -27.87 -5.97 -12.74
CA ARG A 89 -28.62 -7.20 -12.41
C ARG A 89 -29.44 -7.01 -11.14
N SER A 90 -30.64 -6.47 -11.31
CA SER A 90 -31.76 -6.66 -10.40
C SER A 90 -32.00 -8.15 -10.22
N HIS A 91 -32.04 -8.60 -8.96
CA HIS A 91 -32.40 -9.97 -8.59
C HIS A 91 -33.89 -10.22 -8.95
N PRO A 92 -34.28 -11.43 -9.37
CA PRO A 92 -35.68 -11.82 -9.52
C PRO A 92 -36.39 -11.90 -8.16
#